data_AF-A0A7C5NAM2-F1
#
_entry.id   AF-A0A7C5NAM2-F1
#
_cell.length_a   1.000
_cell.length_b   1.000
_cell.length_c   1.000
_cell.angle_alpha   90.00
_cell.angle_beta   90.00
_cell.angle_gamma   90.00
#
_symmetry.space_group_name_H-M   'P 1'
#
loop_
_entity.id
_entity.type
_entity.pdbx_description
1 polymer ?
#
loop_
_entity_poly.entity_id
_entity_poly.type
_entity_poly.pdbx_seq_one_letter_code
_entity_poly.pdbx_strand_id
1 'polypeptide(L)'
;MAQHRGKQKRREKLKRRRKAQKAAVVRRRHLVGRRHLGDDAGGTTPFGDRAFDDMTERDAYEADQPFDDELTELLEREALYDAELMPDAEAWLGADEYERQMAVEYFHWKEPRPHELAPNPRLHAVLHAVIETQIAADEPVEARQTLLRLTGEGLTRHDAIHAMATVLTEFVFEQRWDEAEYVDKFAKLSREAFLGLAEEVSTTPGPHARTRKGRRER
;
A
#
# COMPACT_ATOMS: atom_id res chain seq x y z
N MET A 1 31.99 -3.30 -29.20
CA MET A 1 30.64 -3.04 -29.77
C MET A 1 29.52 -3.96 -29.26
N ALA A 2 29.79 -5.18 -28.77
CA ALA A 2 28.75 -6.12 -28.33
C ALA A 2 28.02 -5.71 -27.02
N GLN A 3 28.73 -5.13 -26.04
CA GLN A 3 28.16 -4.73 -24.75
C GLN A 3 27.11 -3.60 -24.87
N HIS A 4 27.30 -2.65 -25.80
CA HIS A 4 26.38 -1.54 -26.01
C HIS A 4 25.04 -2.00 -26.63
N ARG A 5 25.08 -2.99 -27.53
CA ARG A 5 23.89 -3.62 -28.11
C ARG A 5 23.08 -4.41 -27.07
N GLY A 6 23.74 -5.00 -26.07
CA GLY A 6 23.07 -5.71 -24.97
C GLY A 6 22.22 -4.80 -24.07
N LYS A 7 22.79 -3.67 -23.64
CA LYS A 7 22.08 -2.66 -22.83
C LYS A 7 20.89 -2.04 -23.57
N GLN A 8 21.05 -1.76 -24.86
CA GLN A 8 19.98 -1.19 -25.69
C GLN A 8 18.81 -2.18 -25.88
N LYS A 9 19.10 -3.46 -26.10
CA LYS A 9 18.07 -4.52 -26.18
C LYS A 9 17.31 -4.71 -24.87
N ARG A 10 18.01 -4.66 -23.72
CA ARG A 10 17.37 -4.72 -22.39
C ARG A 10 16.44 -3.53 -22.15
N ARG A 11 16.88 -2.31 -22.46
CA ARG A 11 16.05 -1.10 -22.38
C ARG A 11 14.79 -1.18 -23.27
N GLU A 12 14.93 -1.63 -24.50
CA GLU A 12 13.78 -1.81 -25.41
C GLU A 12 12.82 -2.91 -24.93
N LYS A 13 13.33 -3.99 -24.35
CA LYS A 13 12.51 -5.04 -23.72
C LYS A 13 11.73 -4.48 -22.52
N LEU A 14 12.40 -3.72 -21.64
CA LEU A 14 11.77 -3.07 -20.48
C LEU A 14 10.67 -2.10 -20.90
N LYS A 15 10.91 -1.25 -21.92
CA LYS A 15 9.89 -0.36 -22.49
C LYS A 15 8.67 -1.12 -23.01
N ARG A 16 8.88 -2.26 -23.69
CA ARG A 16 7.78 -3.11 -24.18
C ARG A 16 6.99 -3.75 -23.04
N ARG A 17 7.66 -4.20 -21.98
CA ARG A 17 7.02 -4.76 -20.77
C ARG A 17 6.20 -3.70 -20.04
N ARG A 18 6.76 -2.51 -19.79
CA ARG A 18 6.03 -1.35 -19.24
C ARG A 18 4.81 -0.98 -20.10
N LYS A 19 4.93 -0.99 -21.44
CA LYS A 19 3.80 -0.74 -22.36
C LYS A 19 2.71 -1.81 -22.26
N ALA A 20 3.08 -3.07 -22.06
CA ALA A 20 2.11 -4.16 -21.89
C ALA A 20 1.37 -4.06 -20.53
N GLN A 21 2.08 -3.72 -19.46
CA GLN A 21 1.49 -3.48 -18.13
C GLN A 21 0.51 -2.28 -18.18
N LYS A 22 0.91 -1.17 -18.80
CA LYS A 22 0.01 -0.03 -19.12
C LYS A 22 -1.28 -0.48 -19.80
N ALA A 23 -1.17 -1.29 -20.85
CA ALA A 23 -2.34 -1.77 -21.59
C ALA A 23 -3.22 -2.72 -20.75
N ALA A 24 -2.66 -3.47 -19.80
CA ALA A 24 -3.42 -4.30 -18.88
C ALA A 24 -4.22 -3.45 -17.87
N VAL A 25 -3.59 -2.44 -17.27
CA VAL A 25 -4.23 -1.46 -16.37
C VAL A 25 -5.39 -0.75 -17.08
N VAL A 26 -5.15 -0.21 -18.28
CA VAL A 26 -6.18 0.52 -19.06
C VAL A 26 -7.36 -0.37 -19.45
N ARG A 27 -7.11 -1.63 -19.87
CA ARG A 27 -8.21 -2.57 -20.24
C ARG A 27 -9.07 -2.96 -19.05
N ARG A 28 -8.50 -3.07 -17.84
CA ARG A 28 -9.25 -3.40 -16.63
C ARG A 28 -10.12 -2.23 -16.14
N ARG A 29 -9.69 -0.98 -16.36
CA ARG A 29 -10.50 0.24 -16.15
C ARG A 29 -11.83 0.22 -16.92
N HIS A 30 -11.94 -0.56 -17.99
CA HIS A 30 -13.20 -0.74 -18.73
C HIS A 30 -14.04 -1.94 -18.28
N LEU A 31 -13.51 -2.83 -17.42
CA LEU A 31 -14.18 -4.06 -16.98
C LEU A 31 -14.65 -4.02 -15.51
N VAL A 32 -14.08 -3.16 -14.66
CA VAL A 32 -14.41 -3.08 -13.22
C VAL A 32 -15.56 -2.08 -12.94
N GLY A 33 -16.39 -1.78 -13.95
CA GLY A 33 -17.57 -0.90 -13.79
C GLY A 33 -18.77 -1.51 -13.05
N ARG A 34 -18.69 -2.75 -12.55
CA ARG A 34 -19.78 -3.39 -11.79
C ARG A 34 -19.22 -4.45 -10.84
N ARG A 35 -19.04 -4.08 -9.58
CA ARG A 35 -19.23 -4.88 -8.36
C ARG A 35 -18.90 -3.98 -7.16
N HIS A 36 -19.84 -3.12 -6.81
CA HIS A 36 -19.91 -2.51 -5.49
C HIS A 36 -20.38 -3.57 -4.51
N LEU A 37 -19.62 -3.78 -3.43
CA LEU A 37 -20.11 -4.36 -2.20
C LEU A 37 -20.27 -3.21 -1.21
N GLY A 38 -21.53 -2.97 -0.83
CA GLY A 38 -21.95 -2.35 0.42
C GLY A 38 -21.39 -0.96 0.73
N ASP A 39 -22.17 0.06 0.40
CA ASP A 39 -22.26 1.24 1.24
C ASP A 39 -22.67 0.77 2.65
N ASP A 40 -21.80 0.97 3.65
CA ASP A 40 -22.10 1.32 5.05
C ASP A 40 -20.87 1.07 5.95
N ALA A 41 -20.59 2.04 6.83
CA ALA A 41 -19.60 2.10 7.92
C ALA A 41 -18.16 2.57 7.58
N GLY A 42 -17.91 3.86 7.83
CA GLY A 42 -16.56 4.42 7.96
C GLY A 42 -15.83 3.83 9.16
N GLY A 43 -14.64 3.28 8.91
CA GLY A 43 -13.79 2.63 9.90
C GLY A 43 -12.48 3.38 10.07
N THR A 44 -12.34 4.14 11.15
CA THR A 44 -11.09 4.76 11.59
C THR A 44 -10.12 3.71 12.15
N THR A 45 -8.89 3.64 11.64
CA THR A 45 -7.82 2.76 12.18
C THR A 45 -7.17 3.31 13.45
N PRO A 46 -6.57 2.47 14.32
CA PRO A 46 -6.24 2.81 15.69
C PRO A 46 -4.73 2.98 15.88
N PHE A 47 -4.27 4.22 16.06
CA PHE A 47 -3.04 4.47 16.79
C PHE A 47 -3.32 5.58 17.78
N GLY A 48 -3.51 5.18 19.04
CA GLY A 48 -3.78 6.06 20.16
C GLY A 48 -2.54 6.84 20.55
N ASP A 49 -2.75 8.12 20.77
CA ASP A 49 -1.78 9.11 21.23
C ASP A 49 -0.94 8.62 22.42
N ARG A 50 0.40 8.66 22.25
CA ARG A 50 1.34 9.05 23.29
C ARG A 50 2.74 9.31 22.70
N ALA A 51 3.20 10.55 22.90
CA ALA A 51 4.54 11.08 22.67
C ALA A 51 4.94 11.40 21.22
N PHE A 52 4.26 12.37 20.60
CA PHE A 52 4.80 13.16 19.48
C PHE A 52 4.29 14.61 19.55
N ASP A 53 4.35 15.21 20.74
CA ASP A 53 3.82 16.55 21.02
C ASP A 53 4.95 17.59 20.97
N ASP A 54 5.68 17.66 19.85
CA ASP A 54 6.55 18.80 19.47
C ASP A 54 6.99 18.73 17.98
N MET A 55 6.01 18.61 17.07
CA MET A 55 6.20 18.91 15.64
C MET A 55 5.05 19.80 15.18
N THR A 56 5.06 21.04 15.67
CA THR A 56 4.03 22.03 15.36
C THR A 56 4.22 22.58 13.94
N GLU A 57 3.18 22.45 13.13
CA GLU A 57 2.75 23.43 12.11
C GLU A 57 3.56 23.65 10.83
N ARG A 58 4.53 22.81 10.46
CA ARG A 58 5.12 22.88 9.11
C ARG A 58 4.58 21.78 8.21
N ASP A 59 3.54 22.15 7.47
CA ASP A 59 2.94 21.46 6.33
C ASP A 59 1.86 20.45 6.74
N ALA A 60 0.66 20.97 7.03
CA ALA A 60 -0.58 20.26 6.76
C ALA A 60 -0.58 19.88 5.27
N TYR A 61 0.04 18.75 4.92
CA TYR A 61 0.21 18.15 3.57
C TYR A 61 -0.63 18.88 2.52
N GLU A 62 -0.05 19.93 1.92
CA GLU A 62 -0.81 21.09 1.45
C GLU A 62 -1.92 20.74 0.45
N ALA A 63 -3.16 20.90 0.94
CA ALA A 63 -4.41 21.23 0.27
C ALA A 63 -4.59 20.80 -1.20
N ASP A 64 -5.45 19.79 -1.40
CA ASP A 64 -6.18 19.42 -2.63
C ASP A 64 -5.42 18.65 -3.73
N GLN A 65 -4.11 18.79 -3.90
CA GLN A 65 -3.33 18.07 -4.92
C GLN A 65 -1.85 17.85 -4.47
N PRO A 66 -1.48 16.69 -3.90
CA PRO A 66 -0.10 16.42 -3.51
C PRO A 66 0.85 16.12 -4.67
N PHE A 67 0.29 16.03 -5.88
CA PHE A 67 1.03 15.90 -7.13
C PHE A 67 0.65 17.09 -7.99
N ASP A 68 1.64 17.82 -8.51
CA ASP A 68 1.36 18.82 -9.54
C ASP A 68 0.92 18.15 -10.86
N ASP A 69 0.38 18.94 -11.79
CA ASP A 69 -0.14 18.44 -13.06
C ASP A 69 0.95 17.74 -13.90
N GLU A 70 2.21 18.21 -13.83
CA GLU A 70 3.33 17.64 -14.59
C GLU A 70 3.74 16.27 -14.05
N LEU A 71 3.82 16.14 -12.72
CA LEU A 71 4.12 14.89 -12.03
C LEU A 71 2.96 13.89 -12.19
N THR A 72 1.72 14.36 -12.14
CA THR A 72 0.54 13.55 -12.41
C THR A 72 0.55 13.02 -13.85
N GLU A 73 0.74 13.89 -14.84
CA GLU A 73 0.84 13.47 -16.24
C GLU A 73 1.99 12.48 -16.46
N LEU A 74 3.13 12.67 -15.80
CA LEU A 74 4.25 11.75 -15.86
C LEU A 74 3.89 10.37 -15.27
N LEU A 75 3.31 10.35 -14.07
CA LEU A 75 2.90 9.12 -13.38
C LEU A 75 1.77 8.39 -14.12
N GLU A 76 0.81 9.12 -14.71
CA GLU A 76 -0.26 8.59 -15.55
C GLU A 76 0.27 8.04 -16.87
N ARG A 77 1.10 8.81 -17.57
CA ARG A 77 1.73 8.40 -18.82
C ARG A 77 2.63 7.19 -18.60
N GLU A 78 3.26 7.09 -17.43
CA GLU A 78 4.13 5.99 -17.05
C GLU A 78 3.40 4.78 -16.41
N ALA A 79 2.14 4.94 -15.98
CA ALA A 79 1.27 3.96 -15.32
C ALA A 79 2.07 2.98 -14.43
N LEU A 80 2.76 3.55 -13.45
CA LEU A 80 3.89 2.86 -12.81
C LEU A 80 3.46 1.77 -11.82
N TYR A 81 2.21 1.79 -11.35
CA TYR A 81 1.76 0.87 -10.32
C TYR A 81 0.23 0.70 -10.27
N ASP A 82 -0.20 -0.54 -10.02
CA ASP A 82 -1.57 -0.96 -9.75
C ASP A 82 -1.50 -2.09 -8.72
N ALA A 83 -1.96 -1.87 -7.49
CA ALA A 83 -1.83 -2.85 -6.40
C ALA A 83 -2.57 -4.17 -6.69
N GLU A 84 -3.52 -4.15 -7.62
CA GLU A 84 -4.23 -5.35 -8.07
C GLU A 84 -3.43 -6.20 -9.07
N LEU A 85 -2.36 -5.66 -9.64
CA LEU A 85 -1.55 -6.33 -10.64
C LEU A 85 -0.12 -6.48 -10.14
N MET A 86 0.47 -7.64 -10.42
CA MET A 86 1.88 -7.83 -10.08
C MET A 86 2.75 -6.84 -10.87
N PRO A 87 3.60 -6.03 -10.21
CA PRO A 87 4.50 -5.14 -10.91
C PRO A 87 5.53 -5.94 -11.71
N ASP A 88 6.02 -5.37 -12.83
CA ASP A 88 7.15 -5.97 -13.54
C ASP A 88 8.39 -5.89 -12.63
N ALA A 89 8.85 -7.05 -12.13
CA ALA A 89 9.91 -7.10 -11.12
C ALA A 89 11.21 -6.40 -11.57
N GLU A 90 11.59 -6.51 -12.85
CA GLU A 90 12.78 -5.85 -13.39
C GLU A 90 12.61 -4.32 -13.40
N ALA A 91 11.43 -3.81 -13.76
CA ALA A 91 11.12 -2.40 -13.71
C ALA A 91 11.01 -1.87 -12.27
N TRP A 92 10.41 -2.64 -11.37
CA TRP A 92 10.18 -2.29 -9.97
C TRP A 92 11.50 -2.20 -9.20
N LEU A 93 12.32 -3.25 -9.27
CA LEU A 93 13.63 -3.31 -8.60
C LEU A 93 14.66 -2.36 -9.24
N GLY A 94 14.42 -1.94 -10.48
CA GLY A 94 15.25 -0.95 -11.16
C GLY A 94 14.88 0.51 -10.88
N ALA A 95 13.72 0.75 -10.24
CA ALA A 95 13.30 2.06 -9.77
C ALA A 95 13.93 2.36 -8.41
N ASP A 96 14.20 3.64 -8.13
CA ASP A 96 14.66 4.02 -6.81
C ASP A 96 13.54 3.91 -5.75
N GLU A 97 13.88 4.06 -4.48
CA GLU A 97 12.92 3.93 -3.37
C GLU A 97 11.84 5.01 -3.42
N TYR A 98 12.21 6.23 -3.82
CA TYR A 98 11.30 7.37 -3.90
C TYR A 98 10.31 7.20 -5.06
N GLU A 99 10.77 6.75 -6.22
CA GLU A 99 9.93 6.40 -7.37
C GLU A 99 8.89 5.32 -7.02
N ARG A 100 9.31 4.29 -6.28
CA ARG A 100 8.39 3.22 -5.80
C ARG A 100 7.36 3.78 -4.82
N GLN A 101 7.79 4.55 -3.82
CA GLN A 101 6.89 5.20 -2.87
C GLN A 101 5.87 6.08 -3.59
N MET A 102 6.34 6.99 -4.47
CA MET A 102 5.45 7.90 -5.21
C MET A 102 4.44 7.16 -6.07
N ALA A 103 4.85 6.06 -6.72
CA ALA A 103 3.93 5.27 -7.55
C ALA A 103 2.79 4.65 -6.72
N VAL A 104 3.09 4.21 -5.49
CA VAL A 104 2.09 3.69 -4.54
C VAL A 104 1.20 4.82 -3.99
N GLU A 105 1.80 5.93 -3.58
CA GLU A 105 1.10 7.10 -3.04
C GLU A 105 0.09 7.63 -4.08
N TYR A 106 0.53 7.77 -5.33
CA TYR A 106 -0.31 8.17 -6.45
C TYR A 106 -1.45 7.17 -6.73
N PHE A 107 -1.20 5.86 -6.61
CA PHE A 107 -2.25 4.85 -6.78
C PHE A 107 -3.37 4.99 -5.74
N HIS A 108 -3.04 5.32 -4.49
CA HIS A 108 -4.00 5.50 -3.41
C HIS A 108 -4.65 6.88 -3.39
N TRP A 109 -4.04 7.86 -4.05
CA TRP A 109 -4.55 9.21 -4.14
C TRP A 109 -5.51 9.42 -5.32
N LYS A 110 -5.18 8.86 -6.50
CA LYS A 110 -5.96 9.08 -7.74
C LYS A 110 -7.37 8.46 -7.67
N GLU A 111 -8.30 9.04 -8.42
CA GLU A 111 -9.68 8.52 -8.53
C GLU A 111 -9.86 7.51 -9.70
N PRO A 112 -10.69 6.46 -9.52
CA PRO A 112 -11.35 6.08 -8.28
C PRO A 112 -10.35 5.53 -7.27
N ARG A 113 -10.44 5.98 -6.02
CA ARG A 113 -9.59 5.46 -4.94
C ARG A 113 -9.99 4.02 -4.57
N PRO A 114 -9.01 3.18 -4.20
CA PRO A 114 -9.29 1.80 -3.81
C PRO A 114 -9.93 1.69 -2.41
N HIS A 115 -9.65 2.64 -1.52
CA HIS A 115 -10.23 2.79 -0.18
C HIS A 115 -10.00 4.22 0.34
N GLU A 116 -10.53 4.54 1.52
CA GLU A 116 -10.28 5.83 2.19
C GLU A 116 -8.78 6.06 2.44
N LEU A 117 -8.37 7.32 2.49
CA LEU A 117 -6.96 7.66 2.73
C LEU A 117 -6.53 7.23 4.13
N ALA A 118 -5.38 6.56 4.22
CA ALA A 118 -4.76 6.24 5.49
C ALA A 118 -4.41 7.54 6.26
N PRO A 119 -4.39 7.54 7.60
CA PRO A 119 -4.03 8.72 8.40
C PRO A 119 -2.66 9.30 8.06
N ASN A 120 -1.73 8.44 7.64
CA ASN A 120 -0.43 8.84 7.10
C ASN A 120 -0.21 8.17 5.72
N PRO A 121 -0.58 8.83 4.62
CA PRO A 121 -0.48 8.26 3.27
C PRO A 121 0.94 7.92 2.85
N ARG A 122 1.94 8.70 3.29
CA ARG A 122 3.35 8.44 2.99
C ARG A 122 3.85 7.17 3.66
N LEU A 123 3.56 7.00 4.95
CA LEU A 123 3.92 5.78 5.68
C LEU A 123 3.24 4.55 5.06
N HIS A 124 1.94 4.67 4.74
CA HIS A 124 1.18 3.62 4.03
C HIS A 124 1.87 3.23 2.71
N ALA A 125 2.28 4.22 1.91
CA ALA A 125 2.97 3.99 0.65
C ALA A 125 4.33 3.31 0.83
N VAL A 126 5.10 3.70 1.86
CA VAL A 126 6.38 3.06 2.20
C VAL A 126 6.20 1.59 2.57
N LEU A 127 5.22 1.28 3.44
CA LEU A 127 4.95 -0.11 3.84
C LEU A 127 4.60 -1.00 2.64
N HIS A 128 3.72 -0.51 1.77
CA HIS A 128 3.43 -1.16 0.48
C HIS A 128 4.69 -1.36 -0.36
N ALA A 129 5.50 -0.32 -0.53
CA ALA A 129 6.69 -0.38 -1.36
C ALA A 129 7.72 -1.41 -0.85
N VAL A 130 7.84 -1.57 0.47
CA VAL A 130 8.68 -2.61 1.09
C VAL A 130 8.14 -3.99 0.75
N ILE A 131 6.86 -4.26 1.01
CA ILE A 131 6.24 -5.56 0.73
C ILE A 131 6.32 -5.91 -0.76
N GLU A 132 6.02 -4.96 -1.64
CA GLU A 132 6.14 -5.12 -3.09
C GLU A 132 7.58 -5.42 -3.53
N THR A 133 8.55 -4.79 -2.89
CA THR A 133 9.98 -5.04 -3.16
C THR A 133 10.36 -6.45 -2.75
N GLN A 134 9.94 -6.91 -1.57
CA GLN A 134 10.19 -8.29 -1.12
C GLN A 134 9.56 -9.32 -2.08
N ILE A 135 8.31 -9.10 -2.48
CA ILE A 135 7.61 -9.95 -3.46
C ILE A 135 8.33 -9.94 -4.81
N ALA A 136 8.73 -8.76 -5.31
CA ALA A 136 9.40 -8.62 -6.59
C ALA A 136 10.79 -9.28 -6.60
N ALA A 137 11.55 -9.12 -5.51
CA ALA A 137 12.85 -9.73 -5.29
C ALA A 137 12.77 -11.25 -5.04
N ASP A 138 11.61 -11.73 -4.56
CA ASP A 138 11.46 -13.08 -4.01
C ASP A 138 12.33 -13.30 -2.76
N GLU A 139 12.49 -12.24 -1.97
CA GLU A 139 13.36 -12.17 -0.80
C GLU A 139 12.65 -11.42 0.35
N PRO A 140 12.27 -12.12 1.44
CA PRO A 140 12.34 -13.57 1.60
C PRO A 140 11.35 -14.28 0.64
N VAL A 141 11.62 -15.54 0.28
CA VAL A 141 10.76 -16.31 -0.64
C VAL A 141 9.33 -16.46 -0.09
N GLU A 142 9.20 -16.44 1.23
CA GLU A 142 7.95 -16.50 1.96
C GLU A 142 7.05 -15.29 1.68
N ALA A 143 7.60 -14.13 1.27
CA ALA A 143 6.79 -12.99 0.86
C ALA A 143 5.93 -13.33 -0.37
N ARG A 144 6.53 -13.92 -1.42
CA ARG A 144 5.80 -14.35 -2.61
C ARG A 144 4.86 -15.52 -2.32
N GLN A 145 5.30 -16.49 -1.52
CA GLN A 145 4.46 -17.64 -1.15
C GLN A 145 3.22 -17.20 -0.37
N THR A 146 3.39 -16.27 0.58
CA THR A 146 2.31 -15.68 1.37
C THR A 146 1.32 -14.94 0.48
N LEU A 147 1.80 -14.13 -0.46
CA LEU A 147 0.92 -13.47 -1.43
C LEU A 147 0.06 -14.46 -2.23
N LEU A 148 0.69 -15.50 -2.80
CA LEU A 148 -0.02 -16.53 -3.58
C LEU A 148 -1.04 -17.28 -2.72
N ARG A 149 -0.69 -17.57 -1.48
CA ARG A 149 -1.56 -18.26 -0.53
C ARG A 149 -2.77 -17.40 -0.16
N LEU A 150 -2.56 -16.17 0.29
CA LEU A 150 -3.63 -15.24 0.69
C LEU A 150 -4.60 -14.93 -0.45
N THR A 151 -4.08 -14.75 -1.67
CA THR A 151 -4.93 -14.56 -2.86
C THR A 151 -5.69 -15.84 -3.22
N GLY A 152 -5.09 -17.02 -3.03
CA GLY A 152 -5.77 -18.32 -3.13
C GLY A 152 -6.88 -18.51 -2.09
N GLU A 153 -6.74 -17.92 -0.91
CA GLU A 153 -7.77 -17.85 0.15
C GLU A 153 -8.89 -16.82 -0.17
N GLY A 154 -8.75 -16.06 -1.26
CA GLY A 154 -9.76 -15.16 -1.79
C GLY A 154 -9.62 -13.70 -1.40
N LEU A 155 -8.48 -13.27 -0.85
CA LEU A 155 -8.15 -11.85 -0.78
C LEU A 155 -7.83 -11.30 -2.17
N THR A 156 -8.14 -10.02 -2.39
CA THR A 156 -7.58 -9.30 -3.53
C THR A 156 -6.05 -9.20 -3.37
N ARG A 157 -5.33 -8.91 -4.45
CA ARG A 157 -3.88 -8.71 -4.35
C ARG A 157 -3.56 -7.51 -3.45
N HIS A 158 -4.36 -6.45 -3.57
CA HIS A 158 -4.22 -5.26 -2.74
C HIS A 158 -4.43 -5.58 -1.26
N ASP A 159 -5.51 -6.28 -0.91
CA ASP A 159 -5.78 -6.68 0.48
C ASP A 159 -4.73 -7.64 1.03
N ALA A 160 -4.19 -8.53 0.20
CA ALA A 160 -3.10 -9.41 0.62
C ALA A 160 -1.83 -8.62 0.95
N ILE A 161 -1.53 -7.55 0.21
CA ILE A 161 -0.41 -6.64 0.54
C ILE A 161 -0.69 -5.89 1.84
N HIS A 162 -1.91 -5.41 2.06
CA HIS A 162 -2.29 -4.83 3.35
C HIS A 162 -2.08 -5.82 4.51
N ALA A 163 -2.51 -7.06 4.35
CA ALA A 163 -2.34 -8.10 5.35
C ALA A 163 -0.86 -8.37 5.65
N MET A 164 0.00 -8.40 4.63
CA MET A 164 1.44 -8.56 4.85
C MET A 164 2.07 -7.33 5.50
N ALA A 165 1.57 -6.12 5.20
CA ALA A 165 2.05 -4.87 5.77
C ALA A 165 1.71 -4.75 7.28
N THR A 166 0.63 -5.36 7.77
CA THR A 166 0.35 -5.38 9.22
C THR A 166 1.45 -6.11 9.98
N VAL A 167 1.92 -7.26 9.47
CA VAL A 167 3.05 -7.99 10.05
C VAL A 167 4.31 -7.14 10.08
N LEU A 168 4.68 -6.49 8.97
CA LEU A 168 5.85 -5.58 8.93
C LEU A 168 5.74 -4.46 9.97
N THR A 169 4.53 -3.91 10.12
CA THR A 169 4.28 -2.79 11.02
C THR A 169 4.55 -3.15 12.48
N GLU A 170 4.23 -4.39 12.92
CA GLU A 170 4.57 -4.88 14.26
C GLU A 170 6.07 -4.81 14.56
N PHE A 171 6.92 -5.29 13.64
CA PHE A 171 8.38 -5.25 13.82
C PHE A 171 8.95 -3.82 13.84
N VAL A 172 8.38 -2.93 13.01
CA VAL A 172 8.78 -1.51 12.99
C VAL A 172 8.44 -0.83 14.31
N PHE A 173 7.23 -1.04 14.85
CA PHE A 173 6.81 -0.44 16.13
C PHE A 173 7.58 -0.99 17.32
N GLU A 174 7.86 -2.29 17.34
CA GLU A 174 8.61 -2.93 18.42
C GLU A 174 10.12 -2.60 18.38
N GLN A 175 10.60 -1.96 17.31
CA GLN A 175 12.02 -1.67 17.06
C GLN A 175 12.91 -2.90 17.22
N ARG A 176 12.34 -4.07 16.91
CA ARG A 176 13.00 -5.36 17.04
C ARG A 176 12.93 -6.02 15.67
N TRP A 177 14.10 -6.42 15.17
CA TRP A 177 14.19 -7.22 13.96
C TRP A 177 14.61 -8.64 14.33
N ASP A 178 13.75 -9.60 14.00
CA ASP A 178 14.03 -11.04 14.06
C ASP A 178 13.46 -11.66 12.79
N GLU A 179 14.36 -12.02 11.87
CA GLU A 179 13.98 -12.54 10.55
C GLU A 179 13.22 -13.86 10.65
N ALA A 180 13.60 -14.74 11.58
CA ALA A 180 12.93 -16.02 11.76
C ALA A 180 11.50 -15.84 12.27
N GLU A 181 11.30 -14.91 13.20
CA GLU A 181 9.97 -14.54 13.69
C GLU A 181 9.13 -13.87 12.60
N TYR A 182 9.73 -12.98 11.80
CA TYR A 182 9.05 -12.31 10.69
C TYR A 182 8.53 -13.30 9.65
N VAL A 183 9.39 -14.23 9.24
CA VAL A 183 9.05 -15.31 8.30
C VAL A 183 8.00 -16.25 8.87
N ASP A 184 8.09 -16.60 10.16
CA ASP A 184 7.08 -17.43 10.84
C ASP A 184 5.71 -16.73 10.90
N LYS A 185 5.66 -15.42 11.16
CA LYS A 185 4.40 -14.64 11.11
C LYS A 185 3.81 -14.60 9.71
N PHE A 186 4.61 -14.45 8.65
CA PHE A 186 4.15 -14.61 7.27
C PHE A 186 3.56 -16.00 7.00
N ALA A 187 4.21 -17.05 7.48
CA ALA A 187 3.72 -18.42 7.32
C ALA A 187 2.36 -18.65 8.00
N LYS A 188 2.12 -18.00 9.15
CA LYS A 188 0.89 -18.13 9.95
C LYS A 188 -0.23 -17.17 9.54
N LEU A 189 0.09 -16.06 8.87
CA LEU A 189 -0.88 -15.05 8.46
C LEU A 189 -1.94 -15.65 7.52
N SER A 190 -3.22 -15.61 7.86
CA SER A 190 -4.32 -16.08 7.01
C SER A 190 -5.30 -14.95 6.68
N ARG A 191 -6.14 -15.16 5.67
CA ARG A 191 -7.27 -14.28 5.38
C ARG A 191 -8.14 -14.07 6.61
N GLU A 192 -8.48 -15.15 7.32
CA GLU A 192 -9.35 -15.08 8.50
C GLU A 192 -8.72 -14.25 9.61
N ALA A 193 -7.43 -14.45 9.89
CA ALA A 193 -6.71 -13.65 10.89
C ALA A 193 -6.68 -12.16 10.49
N PHE A 194 -6.44 -11.84 9.22
CA PHE A 194 -6.43 -10.46 8.74
C PHE A 194 -7.79 -9.78 8.84
N LEU A 195 -8.86 -10.46 8.44
CA LEU A 195 -10.22 -9.91 8.52
C LEU A 195 -10.67 -9.74 9.96
N GLY A 196 -10.30 -10.66 10.87
CA GLY A 196 -10.58 -10.53 12.30
C GLY A 196 -9.95 -9.28 12.92
N LEU A 197 -8.72 -8.92 12.52
CA LEU A 197 -8.08 -7.67 12.96
C LEU A 197 -8.86 -6.43 12.50
N ALA A 198 -9.38 -6.42 11.26
CA ALA A 198 -10.16 -5.29 10.76
C ALA A 198 -11.47 -5.08 11.54
N GLU A 199 -12.12 -6.16 11.97
CA GLU A 199 -13.36 -6.12 12.75
C GLU A 199 -13.15 -5.63 14.21
N GLU A 200 -12.06 -6.04 14.87
CA GLU A 200 -11.74 -5.57 16.23
C GLU A 200 -11.50 -4.05 16.27
N VAL A 201 -10.84 -3.51 15.25
CA VAL A 201 -10.63 -2.07 15.09
C VAL A 201 -11.95 -1.31 14.93
N SER A 202 -12.89 -1.86 14.16
CA SER A 202 -14.20 -1.22 13.94
C SER A 202 -15.11 -1.23 15.18
N THR A 203 -14.89 -2.12 16.14
CA THR A 203 -15.77 -2.29 17.32
C THR A 203 -15.26 -1.60 18.58
N THR A 204 -14.05 -1.06 18.55
CA THR A 204 -13.48 -0.33 19.69
C THR A 204 -14.00 1.12 19.69
N PRO A 205 -14.73 1.60 20.71
CA PRO A 205 -15.20 2.97 20.74
C PRO A 205 -14.01 3.94 20.83
N GLY A 206 -13.92 4.89 19.90
CA GLY A 206 -12.89 5.93 19.92
C GLY A 206 -12.88 6.71 21.25
N PRO A 207 -11.72 7.20 21.71
CA PRO A 207 -11.54 7.79 23.05
C PRO A 207 -12.29 9.11 23.29
N HIS A 208 -13.10 9.60 22.35
CA HIS A 208 -13.87 10.84 22.48
C HIS A 208 -15.32 10.66 22.98
N ALA A 209 -15.79 9.45 23.26
CA ALA A 209 -17.09 9.24 23.89
C ALA A 209 -17.06 9.46 25.42
N ARG A 210 -16.46 10.56 25.91
CA ARG A 210 -16.75 11.05 27.27
C ARG A 210 -17.83 12.12 27.19
N THR A 211 -19.00 11.68 27.63
CA THR A 211 -20.19 12.48 27.93
C THR A 211 -19.83 13.81 28.60
N ARG A 212 -20.32 14.92 28.03
CA ARG A 212 -20.44 16.21 28.72
C ARG A 212 -21.35 16.02 29.94
N LYS A 213 -20.78 15.64 31.08
CA LYS A 213 -21.51 15.58 32.35
C LYS A 213 -21.52 16.97 32.98
N GLY A 214 -22.65 17.64 32.81
CA GLY A 214 -23.21 18.77 33.57
C GLY A 214 -22.26 19.66 34.39
N ARG A 215 -22.00 20.87 33.88
CA ARG A 215 -21.68 22.01 34.74
C ARG A 215 -23.00 22.57 35.29
N ARG A 216 -23.37 22.12 36.50
CA ARG A 216 -24.42 22.77 37.29
C ARG A 216 -23.93 24.13 37.78
N GLU A 217 -24.84 25.07 37.70
CA GLU A 217 -24.85 26.41 38.31
C GLU A 217 -24.36 26.38 39.76
N ARG A 218 -23.50 27.33 40.10
CA ARG A 218 -23.54 28.14 41.33
C ARG A 218 -22.94 29.50 41.03
#